data_AF-A0A5C5WIN2-F1
#
_entry.id   AF-A0A5C5WIN2-F1
#
_cell.length_a   1.000
_cell.length_b   1.000
_cell.length_c   1.000
_cell.angle_alpha   90.00
_cell.angle_beta   90.00
_cell.angle_gamma   90.00
#
_symmetry.space_group_name_H-M   'P 1'
#
loop_
_entity.id
_entity.type
_entity.pdbx_description
1 polymer ?
#
loop_
_entity_poly.entity_id
_entity_poly.type
_entity_poly.pdbx_seq_one_letter_code
_entity_poly.pdbx_strand_id
1 'polypeptide(L)'
;MSDPSNIPPNFRDSANPYQAPMNEGVLPPGVSPTGANFAPCPQCQQQVANAVSFSWWGGVLGPKLLTHVKCGFCGHKYNGKTGGSNTLGISIYLGVGVIFGIIVAVMFFM
;
A
#
# COMPACT_ATOMS: atom_id res chain seq x y z
N MET A 1 -1.69 -32.56 -18.96
CA MET A 1 -2.83 -31.66 -19.21
C MET A 1 -4.05 -32.23 -18.49
N SER A 2 -4.40 -31.71 -17.32
CA SER A 2 -5.65 -32.06 -16.64
C SER A 2 -6.76 -31.15 -17.16
N ASP A 3 -7.78 -31.76 -17.74
CA ASP A 3 -8.95 -31.14 -18.35
C ASP A 3 -9.73 -30.31 -17.30
N PRO A 4 -9.93 -28.98 -17.50
CA PRO A 4 -10.65 -28.13 -16.56
C PRO A 4 -12.14 -28.48 -16.40
N SER A 5 -12.68 -29.37 -17.25
CA SER A 5 -14.09 -29.75 -17.26
C SER A 5 -14.48 -30.81 -16.22
N ASN A 6 -13.51 -31.40 -15.50
CA ASN A 6 -13.75 -32.52 -14.58
C ASN A 6 -13.61 -32.15 -13.09
N ILE A 7 -14.01 -30.92 -12.72
CA ILE A 7 -14.15 -30.54 -11.31
C ILE A 7 -15.57 -30.95 -10.87
N PRO A 8 -15.73 -31.87 -9.91
CA PRO A 8 -17.07 -32.23 -9.41
C PRO A 8 -17.75 -30.97 -8.83
N PRO A 9 -19.05 -30.76 -9.09
CA PRO A 9 -19.74 -29.50 -8.76
C PRO A 9 -19.67 -29.12 -7.28
N ASN A 10 -19.45 -30.10 -6.39
CA ASN A 10 -19.41 -29.91 -4.94
C ASN A 10 -18.04 -29.51 -4.36
N PHE A 11 -16.96 -29.39 -5.17
CA PHE A 11 -15.65 -28.97 -4.61
C PHE A 11 -15.60 -27.47 -4.30
N ARG A 12 -16.50 -26.66 -4.86
CA ARG A 12 -16.61 -25.23 -4.56
C ARG A 12 -17.34 -24.94 -3.24
N ASP A 13 -18.09 -25.90 -2.71
CA ASP A 13 -19.00 -25.70 -1.57
C ASP A 13 -18.53 -26.37 -0.28
N SER A 14 -17.33 -26.97 -0.30
CA SER A 14 -16.67 -27.39 0.93
C SER A 14 -16.17 -26.12 1.62
N ALA A 15 -17.07 -25.42 2.31
CA ALA A 15 -16.73 -24.34 3.21
C ALA A 15 -15.63 -24.86 4.14
N ASN A 16 -14.40 -24.40 3.94
CA ASN A 16 -13.32 -24.73 4.83
C ASN A 16 -13.77 -24.26 6.23
N PRO A 17 -13.90 -25.15 7.22
CA PRO A 17 -14.40 -24.78 8.54
C PRO A 17 -13.46 -23.81 9.29
N TYR A 18 -12.25 -23.60 8.76
CA TYR A 18 -11.31 -22.55 9.19
C TYR A 18 -11.39 -21.27 8.37
N GLN A 19 -12.30 -21.18 7.40
CA GLN A 19 -12.51 -19.98 6.62
C GLN A 19 -13.31 -18.99 7.46
N ALA A 20 -12.64 -17.92 7.89
CA ALA A 20 -13.29 -16.84 8.61
C ALA A 20 -14.45 -16.30 7.76
N PRO A 21 -15.63 -16.02 8.35
CA PRO A 21 -16.74 -15.46 7.61
C PRO A 21 -16.28 -14.16 6.94
N MET A 22 -16.36 -14.13 5.61
CA MET A 22 -16.08 -12.92 4.84
C MET A 22 -17.24 -11.96 5.10
N ASN A 23 -17.03 -11.04 6.03
CA ASN A 23 -17.93 -9.95 6.26
C ASN A 23 -17.79 -8.95 5.11
N GLU A 24 -18.72 -9.01 4.16
CA GLU A 24 -18.84 -8.08 3.02
C GLU A 24 -19.04 -6.60 3.43
N GLY A 25 -19.01 -6.29 4.73
CA GLY A 25 -19.11 -4.94 5.29
C GLY A 25 -18.05 -4.57 6.32
N VAL A 26 -17.05 -5.40 6.60
CA VAL A 26 -15.95 -5.03 7.51
C VAL A 26 -14.64 -5.05 6.75
N LEU A 27 -14.40 -3.91 6.12
CA LEU A 27 -13.07 -3.47 5.77
C LEU A 27 -12.07 -3.81 6.89
N PRO A 28 -10.95 -4.53 6.61
CA PRO A 28 -9.95 -4.79 7.63
C PRO A 28 -9.49 -3.48 8.28
N PRO A 29 -9.18 -3.47 9.59
CA PRO A 29 -8.74 -2.26 10.28
C PRO A 29 -7.54 -1.65 9.56
N GLY A 30 -7.76 -0.54 8.86
CA GLY A 30 -6.78 0.10 7.97
C GLY A 30 -7.26 0.37 6.54
N VAL A 31 -8.39 -0.18 6.09
CA VAL A 31 -9.01 0.27 4.84
C VAL A 31 -9.81 1.52 5.15
N SER A 32 -9.40 2.63 4.58
CA SER A 32 -10.11 3.90 4.69
C SER A 32 -11.33 3.85 3.77
N PRO A 33 -12.58 3.85 4.28
CA PRO A 33 -13.78 4.03 3.46
C PRO A 33 -13.99 5.51 3.08
N THR A 34 -13.11 6.41 3.52
CA THR A 34 -13.31 7.84 3.41
C THR A 34 -12.61 8.42 2.17
N GLY A 35 -13.32 8.39 1.04
CA GLY A 35 -13.36 9.51 0.10
C GLY A 35 -12.15 9.82 -0.79
N ALA A 36 -11.06 9.04 -0.74
CA ALA A 36 -9.96 9.17 -1.70
C ALA A 36 -9.91 7.94 -2.59
N ASN A 37 -10.44 8.05 -3.81
CA ASN A 37 -10.21 7.07 -4.86
C ASN A 37 -8.71 7.04 -5.17
N PHE A 38 -7.97 6.13 -4.54
CA PHE A 38 -6.57 5.91 -4.92
C PHE A 38 -6.53 5.33 -6.33
N ALA A 39 -5.48 5.68 -7.07
CA ALA A 39 -5.24 5.10 -8.38
C ALA A 39 -5.20 3.55 -8.28
N PRO A 40 -5.68 2.83 -9.32
CA PRO A 40 -5.59 1.38 -9.36
C PRO A 40 -4.16 0.89 -9.17
N CYS A 41 -4.01 -0.26 -8.53
CA CYS A 41 -2.69 -0.86 -8.36
C CYS A 41 -2.05 -1.17 -9.73
N PRO A 42 -0.83 -0.69 -10.03
CA PRO A 42 -0.20 -0.92 -11.34
C PRO A 42 0.15 -2.39 -11.61
N GLN A 43 0.20 -3.23 -10.57
CA GLN A 43 0.54 -4.66 -10.69
C GLN A 43 -0.68 -5.56 -10.88
N CYS A 44 -1.78 -5.31 -10.16
CA CYS A 44 -2.95 -6.19 -10.17
C CYS A 44 -4.27 -5.50 -10.55
N GLN A 45 -4.23 -4.19 -10.84
CA GLN A 45 -5.36 -3.35 -11.25
C GLN A 45 -6.51 -3.26 -10.22
N GLN A 46 -6.32 -3.79 -9.02
CA GLN A 46 -7.29 -3.68 -7.93
C GLN A 46 -7.32 -2.27 -7.35
N GLN A 47 -8.51 -1.84 -6.93
CA GLN A 47 -8.75 -0.50 -6.34
C GLN A 47 -8.60 -0.47 -4.81
N VAL A 48 -8.46 -1.65 -4.18
CA VAL A 48 -8.30 -1.75 -2.74
C VAL A 48 -6.85 -1.43 -2.36
N ALA A 49 -6.65 -0.26 -1.75
CA ALA A 49 -5.35 0.19 -1.28
C ALA A 49 -5.43 0.84 0.11
N ASN A 50 -4.40 0.61 0.91
CA ASN A 50 -4.28 1.07 2.29
C ASN A 50 -3.15 2.09 2.40
N ALA A 51 -3.40 3.22 3.07
CA ALA A 51 -2.34 4.17 3.37
C ALA A 51 -1.28 3.53 4.27
N VAL A 52 -0.01 3.69 3.91
CA VAL A 52 1.09 3.21 4.73
C VAL A 52 1.29 4.21 5.86
N SER A 53 1.21 3.75 7.12
CA SER A 53 1.37 4.62 8.30
C SER A 53 2.84 4.88 8.65
N PHE A 54 3.76 3.99 8.25
CA PHE A 54 5.18 4.08 8.57
C PHE A 54 6.06 3.50 7.45
N SER A 55 7.16 4.20 7.12
CA SER A 55 8.26 3.68 6.30
C SER A 55 9.60 3.80 7.03
N TRP A 56 10.51 2.88 6.75
CA TRP A 56 11.84 2.88 7.39
C TRP A 56 12.73 4.07 6.98
N TRP A 57 12.49 4.68 5.81
CA TRP A 57 13.27 5.83 5.29
C TRP A 57 12.64 7.20 5.61
N GLY A 58 11.38 7.25 6.05
CA GLY A 58 10.66 8.51 6.26
C GLY A 58 9.77 8.52 7.50
N GLY A 59 9.88 7.50 8.36
CA GLY A 59 9.07 7.35 9.55
C GLY A 59 7.57 7.40 9.24
N VAL A 60 6.82 8.12 10.08
CA VAL A 60 5.38 8.36 9.88
C VAL A 60 5.12 9.47 8.85
N LEU A 61 6.08 10.39 8.67
CA LEU A 61 5.89 11.60 7.88
C LEU A 61 6.03 11.36 6.37
N GLY A 62 7.04 10.59 5.97
CA GLY A 62 7.33 10.27 4.57
C GLY A 62 6.16 9.64 3.81
N PRO A 63 5.49 8.60 4.35
CA PRO A 63 4.34 7.99 3.70
C PRO A 63 3.17 8.95 3.48
N LYS A 64 2.91 9.86 4.43
CA LYS A 64 1.83 10.85 4.33
C LYS A 64 2.13 11.91 3.28
N LEU A 65 3.37 12.39 3.21
CA LEU A 65 3.79 13.41 2.23
C LEU A 65 3.71 12.91 0.78
N LEU A 66 3.98 11.62 0.56
CA LEU A 66 4.02 11.04 -0.78
C LEU A 66 2.75 10.27 -1.17
N THR A 67 1.71 10.29 -0.34
CA THR A 67 0.50 9.46 -0.52
C THR A 67 0.89 8.00 -0.78
N HIS A 68 1.82 7.48 0.01
CA HIS A 68 2.34 6.14 -0.16
C HIS A 68 1.31 5.11 0.31
N VAL A 69 0.79 4.31 -0.61
CA VAL A 69 -0.23 3.30 -0.33
C VAL A 69 0.30 1.91 -0.64
N LYS A 70 -0.29 0.91 0.01
CA LYS A 70 -0.06 -0.53 -0.22
C LYS A 70 -1.35 -1.16 -0.72
N CYS A 71 -1.29 -1.84 -1.86
CA CYS A 71 -2.42 -2.62 -2.36
C CYS A 71 -2.85 -3.68 -1.32
N GLY A 72 -4.15 -3.73 -1.03
CA GLY A 72 -4.73 -4.72 -0.12
C GLY A 72 -4.76 -6.13 -0.69
N PHE A 73 -4.63 -6.29 -2.01
CA PHE A 73 -4.66 -7.59 -2.69
C PHE A 73 -3.26 -8.17 -2.90
N CYS A 74 -2.40 -7.51 -3.70
CA CYS A 74 -1.06 -8.04 -4.01
C CYS A 74 0.06 -7.50 -3.10
N GLY A 75 -0.24 -6.54 -2.21
CA GLY A 75 0.76 -5.96 -1.30
C GLY A 75 1.77 -5.01 -1.95
N HIS A 76 1.64 -4.72 -3.25
CA HIS A 76 2.52 -3.78 -3.95
C HIS A 76 2.35 -2.35 -3.40
N LYS A 77 3.46 -1.64 -3.22
CA LYS A 77 3.48 -0.28 -2.68
C LYS A 77 3.68 0.73 -3.80
N TYR A 78 2.82 1.74 -3.87
CA TYR A 78 2.79 2.69 -4.98
C TYR A 78 2.24 4.05 -4.55
N ASN A 79 2.25 5.03 -5.45
CA ASN A 79 1.71 6.35 -5.18
C ASN A 79 0.19 6.32 -5.35
N GLY A 80 -0.56 6.54 -4.27
CA GLY A 80 -2.02 6.49 -4.30
C GLY A 80 -2.66 7.57 -5.18
N LYS A 81 -1.93 8.65 -5.51
CA LYS A 81 -2.41 9.74 -6.37
C LYS A 81 -2.25 9.42 -7.87
N THR A 82 -1.15 8.79 -8.26
CA THR A 82 -0.80 8.59 -9.68
C THR A 82 -0.79 7.14 -10.15
N GLY A 83 -0.78 6.16 -9.23
CA GLY A 83 -0.60 4.75 -9.57
C GLY A 83 0.86 4.37 -9.85
N GLY A 84 1.79 5.34 -9.83
CA GLY A 84 3.19 5.16 -10.20
C GLY A 84 4.13 4.86 -9.04
N SER A 85 5.43 4.81 -9.37
CA SER A 85 6.50 4.63 -8.38
C SER A 85 6.71 5.91 -7.55
N ASN A 86 7.01 5.77 -6.27
CA ASN A 86 7.32 6.89 -5.38
C ASN A 86 8.81 7.28 -5.39
N THR A 87 9.63 6.65 -6.23
CA THR A 87 11.08 6.78 -6.19
C THR A 87 11.55 8.24 -6.30
N LEU A 88 10.93 9.02 -7.19
CA LEU A 88 11.22 10.45 -7.35
C LEU A 88 10.84 11.28 -6.11
N GLY A 89 9.67 11.00 -5.52
CA GLY A 89 9.23 11.70 -4.31
C GLY A 89 10.11 11.38 -3.11
N ILE A 90 10.54 10.12 -2.99
CA ILE A 90 11.42 9.63 -1.92
C ILE A 90 12.79 10.28 -2.04
N SER A 91 13.36 10.36 -3.26
CA SER A 91 14.68 10.95 -3.46
C SER A 91 14.71 12.43 -3.11
N ILE A 92 13.67 13.19 -3.49
CA ILE A 92 13.55 14.61 -3.12
C ILE A 92 13.41 14.77 -1.61
N TYR A 93 12.55 13.96 -0.97
CA TYR A 93 12.34 14.01 0.48
C TYR A 93 13.65 13.76 1.25
N LEU A 94 14.40 12.72 0.87
CA LEU A 94 15.68 12.41 1.48
C LEU A 94 16.72 13.50 1.20
N GLY A 95 16.78 14.02 -0.02
CA GLY A 95 17.71 15.09 -0.39
C GLY A 95 17.49 16.36 0.43
N VAL A 96 16.24 16.83 0.55
CA VAL A 96 15.91 18.00 1.36
C VAL A 96 16.20 17.75 2.84
N GLY A 97 15.84 16.57 3.36
CA GLY A 97 16.11 16.21 4.75
C GLY A 97 17.60 16.22 5.10
N VAL A 98 18.44 15.67 4.22
CA VAL A 98 19.90 15.66 4.40
C VAL A 98 20.49 17.06 4.35
N ILE A 99 20.10 17.88 3.37
CA ILE A 99 20.58 19.26 3.26
C ILE A 99 20.23 20.06 4.52
N PHE A 100 18.98 19.94 4.98
CA PHE A 100 18.53 20.63 6.19
C PHE A 100 19.30 20.15 7.43
N GLY A 101 19.52 18.85 7.57
CA GLY A 101 20.32 18.27 8.64
C GLY A 101 21.76 18.79 8.65
N ILE A 102 22.38 18.92 7.48
CA ILE A 102 23.74 19.48 7.35
C ILE A 102 23.76 20.95 7.78
N ILE A 103 22.81 21.77 7.33
CA ILE A 103 22.73 23.19 7.70
C ILE A 103 22.62 23.34 9.22
N VAL A 104 21.71 22.58 9.85
CA VAL A 104 21.52 22.61 11.30
C VAL A 104 22.79 22.17 12.02
N ALA A 105 23.44 21.10 11.56
CA ALA A 105 24.69 20.64 12.15
C ALA A 105 25.79 21.71 12.04
N VAL A 106 25.97 22.31 10.86
CA VAL A 106 26.93 23.40 10.66
C VAL A 106 26.63 24.59 11.57
N MET A 107 25.37 25.01 11.69
CA MET A 107 24.98 26.10 12.60
C MET A 107 25.21 25.81 14.09
N PHE A 108 25.13 24.54 14.50
CA PHE A 108 25.34 24.13 15.89
C PHE A 108 26.81 23.87 16.24
N PHE A 109 27.62 23.48 15.26
CA PHE A 109 29.02 23.07 15.47
C PHE A 109 30.05 24.10 14.95
N MET A 110 29.62 25.18 14.29
CA MET A 110 30.43 26.39 14.05
C MET A 110 30.15 27.45 15.12
#